data_AF-A0AAN8Q0W3-F1
#
_entry.id   AF-A0AAN8Q0W3-F1
#
_cell.length_a   1.000
_cell.length_b   1.000
_cell.length_c   1.000
_cell.angle_alpha   90.00
_cell.angle_beta   90.00
_cell.angle_gamma   90.00
#
_symmetry.space_group_name_H-M   'P 1'
#
loop_
_entity.id
_entity.type
_entity.pdbx_description
1 polymer ?
#
loop_
_entity_poly.entity_id
_entity_poly.type
_entity_poly.pdbx_seq_one_letter_code
_entity_poly.pdbx_strand_id
1 'polypeptide(L)'
;MENEYVQAVHKLTDMLSYKLQVLDNDAELEIVWDLVLQFRSDVNEIKRKKEEMEQLYSSVQKLMDISAEVAFIAGAEYASTCAGERLYSSQRQLELTRALTAEAEIQLNQVELKDIEATTKHHEKKEKEKSEQDKTDK
;
A
#
# COMPACT_ATOMS: atom_id res chain seq x y z
N MET A 1 -7.78 -9.83 -1.95
CA MET A 1 -7.34 -8.79 -1.00
C MET A 1 -5.88 -8.44 -1.14
N GLU A 2 -4.89 -9.32 -0.87
CA GLU A 2 -3.47 -8.94 -1.09
C GLU A 2 -3.18 -8.53 -2.55
N ASN A 3 -3.58 -9.34 -3.54
CA ASN A 3 -3.42 -8.97 -4.95
C ASN A 3 -4.18 -7.69 -5.35
N GLU A 4 -5.31 -7.44 -4.72
CA GLU A 4 -6.14 -6.26 -4.99
C GLU A 4 -5.48 -5.00 -4.42
N TYR A 5 -4.88 -5.13 -3.23
CA TYR A 5 -4.06 -4.08 -2.62
C TYR A 5 -2.82 -3.78 -3.46
N VAL A 6 -2.08 -4.80 -3.90
CA VAL A 6 -0.92 -4.62 -4.79
C VAL A 6 -1.31 -3.91 -6.08
N GLN A 7 -2.43 -4.30 -6.71
CA GLN A 7 -2.93 -3.62 -7.90
C GLN A 7 -3.30 -2.16 -7.64
N ALA A 8 -3.94 -1.87 -6.51
CA ALA A 8 -4.29 -0.50 -6.13
C ALA A 8 -3.03 0.36 -5.88
N VAL A 9 -2.02 -0.21 -5.21
CA VAL A 9 -0.71 0.41 -4.98
C VAL A 9 -0.01 0.70 -6.31
N HIS A 10 0.04 -0.26 -7.24
CA HIS A 10 0.63 -0.02 -8.57
C HIS A 10 -0.08 1.09 -9.34
N LYS A 11 -1.43 1.12 -9.34
CA LYS A 11 -2.19 2.20 -9.99
C LYS A 11 -1.84 3.56 -9.40
N LEU A 12 -1.71 3.65 -8.07
CA LEU A 12 -1.31 4.89 -7.41
C LEU A 12 0.13 5.30 -7.79
N THR A 13 1.06 4.34 -7.83
CA THR A 13 2.45 4.54 -8.27
C THR A 13 2.52 5.07 -9.70
N ASP A 14 1.75 4.49 -10.62
CA ASP A 14 1.67 4.91 -12.02
C ASP A 14 1.12 6.34 -12.14
N MET A 15 0.08 6.67 -11.38
CA MET A 15 -0.53 8.00 -11.38
C MET A 15 0.38 9.07 -10.80
N LEU A 16 1.11 8.77 -9.72
CA LEU A 16 2.13 9.67 -9.19
C LEU A 16 3.29 9.86 -10.19
N SER A 17 3.67 8.80 -10.90
CA SER A 17 4.66 8.90 -11.97
C SER A 17 4.17 9.74 -13.15
N TYR A 18 2.89 9.66 -13.48
CA TYR A 18 2.26 10.50 -14.51
C TYR A 18 2.18 11.97 -14.08
N LYS A 19 1.80 12.23 -12.83
CA LYS A 19 1.78 13.58 -12.23
C LYS A 19 3.13 14.28 -12.40
N LEU A 20 4.23 13.57 -12.18
CA LEU A 20 5.59 14.08 -12.39
C LEU A 20 5.88 14.53 -13.84
N GLN A 21 5.20 13.96 -14.83
CA GLN A 21 5.40 14.32 -16.24
C GLN A 21 4.59 15.56 -16.66
N VAL A 22 3.51 15.87 -15.94
CA VAL A 22 2.59 16.97 -16.26
C VAL A 22 2.73 18.17 -15.32
N LEU A 23 3.82 18.24 -14.54
CA LEU A 23 4.08 19.32 -13.56
C LEU A 23 4.00 20.73 -14.15
N ASP A 24 4.41 20.91 -15.41
CA ASP A 24 4.40 22.19 -16.11
C ASP A 24 3.02 22.56 -16.71
N ASN A 25 2.03 21.67 -16.68
CA ASN A 25 0.69 21.87 -17.23
C ASN A 25 -0.37 21.98 -16.12
N ASP A 26 -0.71 23.21 -15.71
CA ASP A 26 -1.57 23.46 -14.55
C ASP A 26 -2.98 22.86 -14.65
N ALA A 27 -3.60 22.91 -15.83
CA ALA A 27 -4.95 22.38 -16.02
C ALA A 27 -4.99 20.84 -15.94
N GLU A 28 -3.97 20.19 -16.47
CA GLU A 28 -3.84 18.73 -16.41
C GLU A 28 -3.39 18.25 -15.03
N LEU A 29 -2.51 19.01 -14.38
CA LEU A 29 -2.03 18.74 -13.03
C LEU A 29 -3.17 18.72 -12.01
N GLU A 30 -4.14 19.63 -12.12
CA GLU A 30 -5.33 19.66 -11.25
C GLU A 30 -6.16 18.37 -11.39
N ILE A 31 -6.45 17.95 -12.62
CA ILE A 31 -7.20 16.71 -12.89
C ILE A 31 -6.47 15.47 -12.36
N VAL A 32 -5.16 15.39 -12.62
CA VAL A 32 -4.32 14.28 -12.16
C VAL A 32 -4.24 14.27 -10.64
N TRP A 33 -4.20 15.42 -10.00
CA TRP A 33 -4.17 15.52 -8.55
C TRP A 33 -5.45 14.99 -7.90
N ASP A 34 -6.62 15.33 -8.42
CA ASP A 34 -7.90 14.80 -7.94
C ASP A 34 -7.96 13.27 -8.10
N LEU A 35 -7.45 12.75 -9.22
CA LEU A 35 -7.38 11.32 -9.47
C LEU A 35 -6.41 10.61 -8.50
N VAL A 36 -5.26 11.23 -8.21
CA VAL A 36 -4.30 10.73 -7.20
C VAL A 36 -4.96 10.69 -5.82
N LEU A 37 -5.75 11.70 -5.45
CA LEU A 37 -6.48 11.72 -4.18
C LEU A 37 -7.51 10.58 -4.10
N GLN A 38 -8.25 10.35 -5.18
CA GLN A 38 -9.18 9.22 -5.28
C GLN A 38 -8.45 7.88 -5.11
N PHE A 39 -7.37 7.65 -5.85
CA PHE A 39 -6.60 6.41 -5.72
C PHE A 39 -6.00 6.22 -4.33
N ARG A 40 -5.57 7.30 -3.66
CA ARG A 40 -5.14 7.23 -2.25
C ARG A 40 -6.27 6.81 -1.32
N SER A 41 -7.48 7.32 -1.54
CA SER A 41 -8.66 6.89 -0.77
C SER A 41 -8.92 5.39 -0.97
N ASP A 42 -8.90 4.92 -2.22
CA ASP A 42 -9.13 3.50 -2.56
C ASP A 42 -8.08 2.59 -1.93
N VAL A 43 -6.80 2.95 -2.03
CA VAL A 43 -5.68 2.21 -1.40
C VAL A 43 -5.87 2.13 0.11
N ASN A 44 -6.25 3.23 0.77
CA ASN A 44 -6.48 3.27 2.21
C ASN A 44 -7.67 2.40 2.64
N GLU A 45 -8.75 2.37 1.86
CA GLU A 45 -9.90 1.51 2.16
C GLU A 45 -9.51 0.03 2.08
N ILE A 46 -8.81 -0.36 1.01
CA ILE A 46 -8.34 -1.73 0.82
C ILE A 46 -7.33 -2.10 1.91
N LYS A 47 -6.43 -1.18 2.29
CA LYS A 47 -5.49 -1.37 3.39
C LYS A 47 -6.21 -1.67 4.70
N ARG A 48 -7.25 -0.89 5.04
CA ARG A 48 -8.03 -1.12 6.26
C ARG A 48 -8.68 -2.50 6.26
N LYS A 49 -9.30 -2.91 5.15
CA LYS A 49 -9.89 -4.25 5.00
C LYS A 49 -8.83 -5.35 5.15
N LYS A 50 -7.64 -5.14 4.61
CA LYS A 50 -6.51 -6.07 4.78
C LYS A 50 -6.13 -6.19 6.26
N GLU A 51 -5.92 -5.07 6.95
CA GLU A 51 -5.54 -5.06 8.37
C GLU A 51 -6.59 -5.75 9.26
N GLU A 52 -7.88 -5.49 9.02
CA GLU A 52 -9.00 -6.17 9.71
C GLU A 52 -8.92 -7.70 9.53
N MET A 53 -8.59 -8.17 8.33
CA MET A 53 -8.49 -9.59 8.01
C MET A 53 -7.23 -10.23 8.59
N GLU A 54 -6.13 -9.49 8.68
CA GLU A 54 -4.93 -9.96 9.39
C GLU A 54 -5.16 -10.11 10.90
N GLN A 55 -5.92 -9.21 11.50
CA GLN A 55 -6.34 -9.33 12.91
C GLN A 55 -7.24 -10.55 13.13
N LEU A 56 -8.18 -10.79 12.22
CA LEU A 56 -9.02 -12.00 12.24
C LEU A 56 -8.16 -13.27 12.09
N TYR A 57 -7.23 -13.28 11.14
CA TYR A 57 -6.32 -14.40 10.93
C TYR A 57 -5.50 -14.72 12.19
N SER A 58 -4.95 -13.70 12.86
CA SER A 58 -4.22 -13.88 14.13
C SER A 58 -5.08 -14.53 15.22
N SER A 59 -6.36 -14.15 15.30
CA SER A 59 -7.31 -14.75 16.24
C SER A 59 -7.59 -16.22 15.91
N VAL A 60 -7.82 -16.53 14.63
CA VAL A 60 -8.05 -17.91 14.14
C VAL A 60 -6.83 -18.79 14.39
N GLN A 61 -5.63 -18.26 14.17
CA GLN A 61 -4.38 -18.97 14.41
C GLN A 61 -4.29 -19.44 15.86
N LYS A 62 -4.49 -18.52 16.82
CA LYS A 62 -4.48 -18.85 18.26
C LYS A 62 -5.53 -19.90 18.63
N LEU A 63 -6.73 -19.79 18.06
CA LEU A 63 -7.81 -20.74 18.31
C LEU A 63 -7.45 -22.14 17.78
N MET A 64 -6.78 -22.20 16.63
CA MET A 64 -6.35 -23.46 16.02
C MET A 64 -5.18 -24.09 16.79
N ASP A 65 -4.25 -23.29 17.31
CA ASP A 65 -3.18 -23.75 18.20
C ASP A 65 -3.76 -24.40 19.48
N ILE A 66 -4.70 -23.72 20.13
CA ILE A 66 -5.41 -24.26 21.31
C ILE A 66 -6.18 -25.53 20.95
N SER A 67 -6.86 -25.56 19.80
CA SER A 67 -7.62 -26.72 19.36
C SER A 67 -6.72 -27.93 19.08
N ALA A 68 -5.53 -27.70 18.51
CA ALA A 68 -4.54 -28.74 18.26
C ALA A 68 -3.97 -29.30 19.58
N GLU A 69 -3.72 -28.44 20.58
CA GLU A 69 -3.28 -28.85 21.91
C GLU A 69 -4.34 -29.70 22.62
N VAL A 70 -5.61 -29.26 22.59
CA VAL A 70 -6.73 -30.02 23.17
C VAL A 70 -6.93 -31.36 22.47
N ALA A 71 -6.84 -31.39 21.13
CA ALA A 71 -6.94 -32.64 20.37
C ALA A 71 -5.82 -33.63 20.74
N PHE A 72 -4.60 -33.13 20.96
CA PHE A 72 -3.49 -33.95 21.42
C PHE A 72 -3.76 -34.54 22.82
N ILE A 73 -4.18 -33.71 23.78
CA ILE A 73 -4.53 -34.15 25.14
C ILE A 73 -5.66 -35.19 25.14
N ALA A 74 -6.62 -35.05 24.24
CA ALA A 74 -7.74 -35.98 24.08
C ALA A 74 -7.35 -37.31 23.37
N GLY A 75 -6.07 -37.50 23.01
CA GLY A 75 -5.58 -38.68 22.29
C GLY A 75 -5.91 -38.67 20.79
N ALA A 76 -6.38 -37.55 20.25
CA ALA A 76 -6.65 -37.36 18.82
C ALA A 76 -5.40 -36.78 18.11
N GLU A 77 -4.27 -37.46 18.24
CA GLU A 77 -2.96 -37.00 17.73
C GLU A 77 -3.00 -36.69 16.22
N TYR A 78 -3.64 -37.55 15.42
CA TYR A 78 -3.79 -37.31 13.97
C TYR A 78 -4.48 -35.99 13.65
N ALA A 79 -5.54 -35.64 14.39
CA ALA A 79 -6.26 -34.38 14.21
C ALA A 79 -5.39 -33.17 14.63
N SER A 80 -4.60 -33.32 15.69
CA SER A 80 -3.63 -32.32 16.14
C SER A 80 -2.56 -32.05 15.08
N THR A 81 -1.93 -33.11 14.55
CA THR A 81 -0.91 -33.00 13.50
C THR A 81 -1.47 -32.36 12.23
N CYS A 82 -2.63 -32.81 11.75
CA CYS A 82 -3.26 -32.21 10.57
C CYS A 82 -3.63 -30.73 10.78
N ALA A 83 -4.05 -30.33 11.98
CA ALA A 83 -4.32 -28.93 12.29
C ALA A 83 -3.04 -28.09 12.20
N GLY A 84 -1.95 -28.55 12.81
CA GLY A 84 -0.65 -27.86 12.76
C GLY A 84 -0.11 -27.72 11.33
N GLU A 85 -0.15 -28.78 10.53
CA GLU A 85 0.32 -28.75 9.13
C GLU A 85 -0.47 -27.77 8.27
N ARG A 86 -1.81 -27.73 8.41
CA ARG A 86 -2.67 -26.80 7.65
C ARG A 86 -2.40 -25.35 8.03
N LEU A 87 -2.24 -25.08 9.32
CA LEU A 87 -1.90 -23.76 9.82
C LEU A 87 -0.53 -23.30 9.30
N TYR A 88 0.48 -24.15 9.40
CA TYR A 88 1.82 -23.88 8.88
C TYR A 88 1.82 -23.63 7.36
N SER A 89 1.10 -24.45 6.60
CA SER A 89 0.97 -24.26 5.16
C SER A 89 0.32 -22.91 4.80
N SER A 90 -0.75 -22.53 5.52
CA SER A 90 -1.41 -21.24 5.34
C SER A 90 -0.50 -20.06 5.69
N GLN A 91 0.29 -20.14 6.76
CA GLN A 91 1.25 -19.10 7.14
C GLN A 91 2.28 -18.88 6.04
N ARG A 92 2.84 -19.97 5.50
CA ARG A 92 3.83 -19.89 4.43
C ARG A 92 3.29 -19.23 3.16
N GLN A 93 2.03 -19.48 2.80
CA GLN A 93 1.39 -18.82 1.65
C GLN A 93 1.19 -17.31 1.89
N LEU A 94 0.85 -16.93 3.12
CA LEU A 94 0.73 -15.52 3.50
C LEU A 94 2.08 -14.80 3.45
N GLU A 95 3.15 -15.42 3.96
CA GLU A 95 4.50 -14.84 3.92
C GLU A 95 4.96 -14.52 2.49
N LEU A 96 4.74 -15.44 1.55
CA LEU A 96 5.08 -15.22 0.14
C LEU A 96 4.31 -14.03 -0.44
N THR A 97 3.03 -13.91 -0.10
CA THR A 97 2.19 -12.85 -0.62
C THR A 97 2.54 -11.50 0.01
N ARG A 98 2.88 -11.48 1.30
CA ARG A 98 3.37 -10.29 2.02
C ARG A 98 4.66 -9.73 1.44
N ALA A 99 5.56 -10.59 0.98
CA ALA A 99 6.80 -10.16 0.34
C ALA A 99 6.52 -9.33 -0.93
N LEU A 100 5.57 -9.78 -1.77
CA LEU A 100 5.16 -9.04 -2.97
C LEU A 100 4.54 -7.69 -2.61
N THR A 101 3.72 -7.66 -1.56
CA THR A 101 3.10 -6.41 -1.09
C THR A 101 4.13 -5.43 -0.55
N ALA A 102 5.12 -5.90 0.22
CA ALA A 102 6.19 -5.06 0.72
C ALA A 102 7.02 -4.45 -0.42
N GLU A 103 7.29 -5.21 -1.47
CA GLU A 103 7.99 -4.69 -2.66
C GLU A 103 7.20 -3.56 -3.34
N ALA A 104 5.89 -3.75 -3.55
CA ALA A 104 5.03 -2.73 -4.13
C ALA A 104 4.98 -1.44 -3.27
N GLU A 105 4.94 -1.57 -1.94
CA GLU A 105 4.98 -0.43 -1.02
C GLU A 105 6.32 0.31 -1.06
N ILE A 106 7.44 -0.41 -1.17
CA ILE A 106 8.76 0.22 -1.34
C ILE A 106 8.79 1.07 -2.62
N GLN A 107 8.26 0.55 -3.72
CA GLN A 107 8.19 1.29 -4.98
C GLN A 107 7.30 2.54 -4.86
N LEU A 108 6.14 2.43 -4.23
CA LEU A 108 5.25 3.57 -3.97
C LEU A 108 5.97 4.66 -3.18
N ASN A 109 6.62 4.30 -2.07
CA ASN A 109 7.35 5.25 -1.22
C ASN A 109 8.46 5.99 -1.99
N GLN A 110 9.17 5.29 -2.87
CA GLN A 110 10.21 5.91 -3.71
C GLN A 110 9.63 6.93 -4.68
N VAL A 111 8.47 6.65 -5.27
CA VAL A 111 7.81 7.58 -6.19
C VAL A 111 7.21 8.76 -5.43
N GLU A 112 6.62 8.55 -4.24
CA GLU A 112 6.12 9.63 -3.39
C GLU A 112 7.23 10.60 -2.96
N LEU A 113 8.41 10.08 -2.60
CA LEU A 113 9.57 10.93 -2.31
C LEU A 113 9.95 11.80 -3.50
N LYS A 114 10.00 11.21 -4.71
CA LYS A 114 10.29 11.96 -5.95
C LYS A 114 9.22 13.01 -6.25
N ASP A 115 7.94 12.67 -6.04
CA ASP A 115 6.81 13.60 -6.21
C ASP A 115 6.93 14.81 -5.29
N ILE A 116 7.25 14.58 -4.00
CA ILE A 116 7.46 15.66 -3.03
C ILE A 116 8.62 16.56 -3.46
N GLU A 117 9.77 15.97 -3.82
CA GLU A 117 10.95 16.73 -4.23
C GLU A 117 10.70 17.56 -5.50
N ALA A 118 10.06 16.97 -6.51
CA ALA A 118 9.78 17.64 -7.78
C ALA A 118 8.73 18.73 -7.62
N THR A 119 7.65 18.46 -6.88
CA THR A 119 6.59 19.44 -6.59
C THR A 119 7.16 20.62 -5.80
N THR A 120 8.04 20.38 -4.83
CA THR A 120 8.71 21.44 -4.04
C THR A 120 9.59 22.32 -4.94
N LYS A 121 10.45 21.72 -5.76
CA LYS A 121 11.33 22.46 -6.70
C LYS A 121 10.51 23.27 -7.72
N HIS A 122 9.42 22.70 -8.22
CA HIS A 122 8.54 23.38 -9.17
C HIS A 122 7.84 24.59 -8.52
N HIS A 123 7.37 24.44 -7.28
CA HIS A 123 6.79 25.55 -6.52
C HIS A 123 7.81 26.68 -6.29
N GLU A 124 9.04 26.36 -5.86
CA GLU A 124 10.10 27.35 -5.68
C GLU A 124 10.45 28.09 -6.98
N LYS A 125 10.44 27.38 -8.12
CA LYS A 125 10.70 27.97 -9.45
C LYS A 125 9.60 28.96 -9.83
N LYS A 126 8.32 28.57 -9.69
CA LYS A 126 7.18 29.44 -9.96
C LYS A 126 7.15 30.69 -9.06
N GLU A 127 7.57 30.58 -7.80
CA GLU A 127 7.67 31.74 -6.91
C GLU A 127 8.77 32.71 -7.34
N LYS A 128 9.93 32.20 -7.78
CA LYS A 128 11.03 33.04 -8.29
C LYS A 128 10.60 33.78 -9.56
N GLU A 129 9.97 33.09 -10.52
CA GLU A 129 9.48 33.70 -11.77
C GLU A 129 8.44 34.80 -11.51
N LYS A 130 7.51 34.59 -10.58
CA LYS A 130 6.55 35.63 -10.15
C LYS A 130 7.23 36.83 -9.50
N SER A 131 8.26 36.60 -8.68
CA SER A 131 8.99 37.67 -7.99
C SER A 131 9.88 38.53 -8.92
N GLU A 132 10.24 38.00 -10.09
CA GLU A 132 11.01 38.69 -11.13
C GLU A 132 10.12 39.49 -12.08
N GLN A 133 8.93 38.98 -12.42
CA GLN A 133 7.92 39.73 -13.19
C GLN A 133 7.45 41.01 -12.46
N ASP A 134 7.20 40.93 -11.15
CA ASP A 134 6.80 42.08 -10.32
C ASP A 134 7.87 43.19 -10.20
N LYS A 135 9.13 42.88 -10.52
CA LYS A 135 10.25 43.85 -10.55
C LYS A 135 10.43 44.51 -11.91
N THR A 136 9.84 43.96 -12.96
CA THR A 136 10.00 44.45 -14.34
C THR A 136 8.84 45.37 -14.76
N ASP A 137 7.70 45.27 -14.08
CA ASP A 137 6.51 46.13 -14.25
C ASP A 137 6.49 47.38 -13.33
N LYS A 138 7.60 47.70 -12.65
CA LYS A 138 7.79 48.89 -11.80
C LYS A 138 8.88 49.80 -12.34
#